data_AF-A0A6A5A4V6-F1
#
_entry.id   AF-A0A6A5A4V6-F1
#
_cell.length_a   1.000
_cell.length_b   1.000
_cell.length_c   1.000
_cell.angle_alpha   90.00
_cell.angle_beta   90.00
_cell.angle_gamma   90.00
#
_symmetry.space_group_name_H-M   'P 1'
#
loop_
_entity.id
_entity.type
_entity.pdbx_description
1 polymer ?
#
loop_
_entity_poly.entity_id
_entity_poly.type
_entity_poly.pdbx_seq_one_letter_code
_entity_poly.pdbx_strand_id
1 'polypeptide(L)'
;MFQPLRCSSSSQVCYHAALHDHPLPAINLQILTRHHRQPPAAGEQILATAYDPALGSSNYDRHLYAHFAAKLKTSHGLQLEPDTRQSRRLLHACEQLKKLLSTIPEAIVTVENLVPDADIALSISKSEFEHLGRAETAGLRTLLEGLFADVAVSPSDISMVEVVGGGTRMPVVQDAISAAIGTHVTLGRMLDSATAVAIGAAFSIDSNDNMLQEVTVDAAAIAAELAMQTQDDTMA
;
A
#
# COMPACT_ATOMS: atom_id res chain seq x y z
N MET A 1 31.27 16.08 -1.07
CA MET A 1 31.51 15.99 -2.53
C MET A 1 30.35 15.18 -3.11
N PHE A 2 29.22 15.85 -3.38
CA PHE A 2 28.05 15.23 -4.00
C PHE A 2 28.32 15.08 -5.50
N GLN A 3 28.37 13.85 -5.98
CA GLN A 3 28.47 13.57 -7.41
C GLN A 3 27.10 13.82 -8.05
N PRO A 4 27.01 14.58 -9.16
CA PRO A 4 25.74 14.82 -9.83
C PRO A 4 25.35 13.56 -10.61
N LEU A 5 24.20 12.98 -10.29
CA LEU A 5 23.61 11.88 -11.06
C LEU A 5 23.15 12.44 -12.41
N ARG A 6 23.68 11.87 -13.49
CA ARG A 6 23.31 12.21 -14.87
C ARG A 6 21.92 11.66 -15.17
N CYS A 7 20.95 12.54 -15.29
CA CYS A 7 19.71 12.32 -16.02
C CYS A 7 19.87 13.00 -17.39
N SER A 8 19.55 12.34 -18.50
CA SER A 8 19.55 12.99 -19.80
C SER A 8 18.35 13.96 -19.91
N SER A 9 18.62 15.18 -19.45
CA SER A 9 18.18 16.50 -19.90
C SER A 9 16.73 17.00 -19.88
N SER A 10 15.67 16.27 -19.50
CA SER A 10 14.40 17.00 -19.27
C SER A 10 13.29 16.36 -18.42
N SER A 11 13.30 15.05 -18.16
CA SER A 11 12.18 14.37 -17.50
C SER A 11 12.68 13.35 -16.48
N GLN A 12 12.21 13.43 -15.25
CA GLN A 12 12.37 12.37 -14.24
C GLN A 12 11.14 11.46 -14.27
N VAL A 13 11.33 10.15 -14.37
CA VAL A 13 10.22 9.19 -14.20
C VAL A 13 10.19 8.80 -12.73
N CYS A 14 9.10 9.12 -12.05
CA CYS A 14 8.84 8.79 -10.67
C CYS A 14 7.79 7.68 -10.61
N TYR A 15 7.95 6.79 -9.66
CA TYR A 15 6.99 5.74 -9.36
C TYR A 15 6.37 6.01 -8.00
N HIS A 16 5.05 5.99 -7.91
CA HIS A 16 4.31 6.15 -6.67
C HIS A 16 3.53 4.88 -6.37
N ALA A 17 3.73 4.30 -5.20
CA ALA A 17 2.89 3.21 -4.70
C ALA A 17 2.21 3.64 -3.42
N ALA A 18 0.88 3.63 -3.42
CA ALA A 18 0.07 3.94 -2.28
C ALA A 18 -0.75 2.71 -1.86
N LEU A 19 -0.53 2.20 -0.64
CA LEU A 19 -1.31 1.11 -0.06
C LEU A 19 -2.18 1.68 1.06
N HIS A 20 -3.46 1.84 0.78
CA HIS A 20 -4.44 2.43 1.69
C HIS A 20 -5.31 1.35 2.34
N ASP A 21 -5.65 1.58 3.62
CA ASP A 21 -6.59 0.73 4.34
C ASP A 21 -7.53 1.65 5.13
N HIS A 22 -8.54 2.24 4.46
CA HIS A 22 -9.83 2.65 5.05
C HIS A 22 -10.76 3.27 3.98
N PRO A 23 -12.06 2.92 3.90
CA PRO A 23 -12.78 1.83 4.58
C PRO A 23 -12.63 0.45 3.90
N LEU A 24 -12.09 0.39 2.69
CA LEU A 24 -11.82 -0.84 1.94
C LEU A 24 -10.31 -1.06 1.76
N PRO A 25 -9.86 -2.33 1.69
CA PRO A 25 -8.48 -2.64 1.33
C PRO A 25 -8.21 -2.17 -0.10
N ALA A 26 -7.32 -1.22 -0.31
CA ALA A 26 -7.02 -0.80 -1.67
C ALA A 26 -5.53 -0.53 -1.87
N ILE A 27 -5.05 -0.92 -3.04
CA ILE A 27 -3.74 -0.53 -3.51
C ILE A 27 -3.88 0.28 -4.79
N ASN A 28 -3.14 1.37 -4.87
CA ASN A 28 -3.04 2.23 -6.03
C ASN A 28 -1.55 2.38 -6.39
N LEU A 29 -1.22 2.07 -7.63
CA LEU A 29 0.13 2.17 -8.17
C LEU A 29 0.11 3.10 -9.37
N GLN A 30 1.01 4.07 -9.41
CA GLN A 30 1.10 5.08 -10.47
C GLN A 30 2.55 5.23 -10.95
N ILE A 31 2.71 5.33 -12.27
CA ILE A 31 3.95 5.78 -12.91
C ILE A 31 3.69 7.19 -13.41
N LEU A 32 4.55 8.14 -13.02
CA LEU A 32 4.41 9.54 -13.39
C LEU A 32 5.72 10.12 -13.91
N THR A 33 5.64 11.09 -14.81
CA THR A 33 6.78 11.86 -15.30
C THR A 33 6.75 13.27 -14.75
N ARG A 34 7.89 13.74 -14.27
CA ARG A 34 8.12 15.10 -13.83
C ARG A 34 9.08 15.80 -14.79
N HIS A 35 8.59 16.81 -15.51
CA HIS A 35 9.42 17.65 -16.38
C HIS A 35 9.99 18.84 -15.60
N HIS A 36 11.31 19.00 -15.58
CA HIS A 36 11.92 19.98 -14.68
C HIS A 36 12.14 21.38 -15.29
N ARG A 37 11.94 21.66 -16.59
CA ARG A 37 12.53 22.90 -17.14
C ARG A 37 12.10 23.49 -18.50
N GLN A 38 10.86 23.41 -18.98
CA GLN A 38 10.47 24.21 -20.18
C GLN A 38 9.04 24.77 -20.10
N PRO A 39 8.83 26.11 -20.11
CA PRO A 39 7.50 26.68 -20.30
C PRO A 39 6.96 26.45 -21.73
N PRO A 40 5.66 26.16 -21.93
CA PRO A 40 4.67 25.88 -20.88
C PRO A 40 4.99 24.50 -20.29
N ALA A 41 5.32 24.46 -19.00
CA ALA A 41 5.80 23.25 -18.37
C ALA A 41 4.60 22.35 -18.19
N ALA A 42 4.48 21.33 -19.03
CA ALA A 42 3.65 20.18 -18.73
C ALA A 42 4.03 19.73 -17.31
N GLY A 43 3.06 19.77 -16.39
CA GLY A 43 3.26 19.44 -14.99
C GLY A 43 3.64 17.97 -14.80
N GLU A 44 3.31 17.41 -13.64
CA GLU A 44 3.42 15.97 -13.46
C GLU A 44 2.35 15.28 -14.31
N GLN A 45 2.75 14.35 -15.18
CA GLN A 45 1.83 13.56 -15.99
C GLN A 45 1.84 12.12 -15.50
N ILE A 46 0.66 11.54 -15.31
CA ILE A 46 0.49 10.13 -15.00
C ILE A 46 0.54 9.34 -16.30
N LEU A 47 1.51 8.42 -16.41
CA LEU A 47 1.71 7.57 -17.57
C LEU A 47 0.88 6.28 -17.50
N ALA A 48 0.77 5.72 -16.31
CA ALA A 48 -0.01 4.51 -16.05
C ALA A 48 -0.48 4.46 -14.62
N THR A 49 -1.63 3.84 -14.43
CA THR A 49 -2.26 3.64 -13.12
C THR A 49 -2.79 2.22 -13.05
N ALA A 50 -2.53 1.54 -11.94
CA ALA A 50 -3.09 0.24 -11.64
C ALA A 50 -3.70 0.27 -10.23
N TYR A 51 -4.86 -0.37 -10.07
CA TYR A 51 -5.62 -0.33 -8.84
C TYR A 51 -6.34 -1.65 -8.61
N ASP A 52 -6.41 -2.04 -7.34
CA ASP A 52 -7.19 -3.19 -6.88
C ASP A 52 -7.91 -2.85 -5.56
N PRO A 53 -9.26 -2.75 -5.56
CA PRO A 53 -10.09 -2.44 -4.38
C PRO A 53 -10.27 -3.63 -3.41
N ALA A 54 -9.71 -4.79 -3.74
CA ALA A 54 -9.77 -5.98 -2.91
C ALA A 54 -8.42 -6.31 -2.25
N LEU A 55 -7.36 -5.56 -2.57
CA LEU A 55 -5.99 -5.85 -2.15
C LEU A 55 -5.44 -4.74 -1.22
N GLY A 56 -5.32 -5.06 0.07
CA GLY A 56 -4.87 -4.13 1.11
C GLY A 56 -4.09 -4.82 2.23
N SER A 57 -3.51 -4.05 3.16
CA SER A 57 -2.82 -4.67 4.32
C SER A 57 -3.80 -5.29 5.32
N SER A 58 -5.07 -4.89 5.28
CA SER A 58 -6.15 -5.53 6.05
C SER A 58 -6.47 -6.96 5.59
N ASN A 59 -6.16 -7.33 4.34
CA ASN A 59 -6.25 -8.73 3.90
C ASN A 59 -5.29 -9.63 4.69
N TYR A 60 -4.07 -9.15 4.98
CA TYR A 60 -3.12 -9.87 5.83
C TYR A 60 -3.65 -10.05 7.26
N ASP A 61 -4.36 -9.06 7.79
CA ASP A 61 -5.01 -9.17 9.10
C ASP A 61 -6.12 -10.23 9.09
N ARG A 62 -6.88 -10.34 7.99
CA ARG A 62 -7.90 -11.39 7.81
C ARG A 62 -7.30 -12.80 7.74
N HIS A 63 -6.15 -12.96 7.06
CA HIS A 63 -5.44 -14.24 7.03
C HIS A 63 -4.92 -14.65 8.42
N LEU A 64 -4.35 -13.70 9.17
CA LEU A 64 -3.98 -13.91 10.58
C LEU A 64 -5.19 -14.28 11.44
N TYR A 65 -6.29 -13.54 11.29
CA TYR A 65 -7.53 -13.79 12.02
C TYR A 65 -8.04 -15.21 11.75
N ALA A 66 -8.11 -15.64 10.48
CA ALA A 66 -8.58 -16.96 10.11
C ALA A 66 -7.69 -18.08 10.69
N HIS A 67 -6.37 -17.89 10.67
CA HIS A 67 -5.41 -18.82 11.26
C HIS A 67 -5.62 -18.99 12.77
N PHE A 68 -5.70 -17.89 13.51
CA PHE A 68 -5.89 -17.95 14.96
C PHE A 68 -7.29 -18.38 15.36
N ALA A 69 -8.33 -17.98 14.62
CA ALA A 69 -9.70 -18.46 14.85
C ALA A 69 -9.79 -19.99 14.69
N ALA A 70 -9.12 -20.57 13.68
CA ALA A 70 -9.03 -22.01 13.52
C ALA A 70 -8.29 -22.67 14.69
N LYS A 71 -7.13 -22.13 15.11
CA LYS A 71 -6.39 -22.63 16.28
C LYS A 71 -7.22 -22.59 17.56
N LEU A 72 -7.91 -21.48 17.84
CA LEU A 72 -8.76 -21.31 19.02
C LEU A 72 -9.95 -22.26 19.04
N LYS A 73 -10.54 -22.53 17.88
CA LYS A 73 -11.61 -23.53 17.73
C LYS A 73 -11.10 -24.94 18.10
N THR A 74 -9.89 -25.29 17.68
CA THR A 74 -9.29 -26.59 17.99
C THR A 74 -8.80 -26.72 19.43
N SER A 75 -8.16 -25.68 19.99
CA SER A 75 -7.55 -25.75 21.32
C SER A 75 -8.50 -25.44 22.48
N HIS A 76 -9.47 -24.54 22.28
CA HIS A 76 -10.37 -24.08 23.33
C HIS A 76 -11.85 -24.28 23.01
N GLY A 77 -12.19 -24.82 21.83
CA GLY A 77 -13.58 -24.97 21.40
C GLY A 77 -14.29 -23.64 21.13
N LEU A 78 -13.56 -22.51 21.09
CA LEU A 78 -14.13 -21.19 20.90
C LEU A 78 -14.50 -20.98 19.43
N GLN A 79 -15.80 -20.77 19.17
CA GLN A 79 -16.30 -20.35 17.87
C GLN A 79 -16.51 -18.84 17.90
N LEU A 80 -15.80 -18.13 17.04
CA LEU A 80 -15.88 -16.67 16.93
C LEU A 80 -16.95 -16.31 15.91
N GLU A 81 -18.08 -15.81 16.38
CA GLU A 81 -19.12 -15.24 15.53
C GLU A 81 -18.68 -13.87 14.98
N PRO A 82 -19.09 -13.52 13.74
CA PRO A 82 -18.81 -12.22 13.16
C PRO A 82 -19.35 -11.08 14.05
N ASP A 83 -18.64 -9.95 14.05
CA ASP A 83 -19.01 -8.71 14.77
C ASP A 83 -19.17 -8.78 16.29
N THR A 84 -18.78 -9.88 16.92
CA THR A 84 -18.71 -9.97 18.37
C THR A 84 -17.56 -9.16 18.97
N ARG A 85 -17.66 -8.87 20.29
CA ARG A 85 -16.57 -8.22 21.03
C ARG A 85 -15.27 -9.05 20.98
N GLN A 86 -15.39 -10.38 20.99
CA GLN A 86 -14.26 -11.31 20.93
C GLN A 86 -13.60 -11.30 19.54
N SER A 87 -14.39 -11.30 18.46
CA SER A 87 -13.82 -11.22 17.10
C SER A 87 -13.07 -9.90 16.87
N ARG A 88 -13.62 -8.77 17.33
CA ARG A 88 -12.95 -7.46 17.26
C ARG A 88 -11.64 -7.42 18.05
N ARG A 89 -11.61 -8.03 19.25
CA ARG A 89 -10.39 -8.16 20.05
C ARG A 89 -9.32 -8.99 19.34
N LEU A 90 -9.70 -10.13 18.78
CA LEU A 90 -8.77 -10.96 18.01
C LEU A 90 -8.23 -10.22 16.79
N LEU A 91 -9.10 -9.52 16.04
CA LEU A 91 -8.70 -8.74 14.88
C LEU A 91 -7.69 -7.63 15.26
N HIS A 92 -7.95 -6.91 16.36
CA HIS A 92 -7.02 -5.89 16.86
C HIS A 92 -5.65 -6.49 17.22
N ALA A 93 -5.64 -7.66 17.86
CA ALA A 93 -4.39 -8.36 18.17
C ALA A 93 -3.66 -8.83 16.90
N CYS A 94 -4.38 -9.23 15.86
CA CYS A 94 -3.79 -9.58 14.56
C CYS A 94 -3.14 -8.36 13.89
N GLU A 95 -3.80 -7.20 13.91
CA GLU A 95 -3.23 -5.95 13.41
C GLU A 95 -1.96 -5.55 14.18
N GLN A 96 -1.95 -5.72 15.51
CA GLN A 96 -0.75 -5.52 16.34
C GLN A 96 0.37 -6.50 15.99
N LEU A 97 0.07 -7.78 15.82
CA LEU A 97 1.05 -8.78 15.39
C LEU A 97 1.66 -8.41 14.03
N LYS A 98 0.86 -8.05 13.03
CA LYS A 98 1.34 -7.59 11.72
C LYS A 98 2.33 -6.43 11.85
N LYS A 99 2.01 -5.43 12.67
CA LYS A 99 2.89 -4.28 12.93
C LYS A 99 4.22 -4.70 13.55
N LEU A 100 4.20 -5.60 14.54
CA LEU A 100 5.41 -6.14 15.16
C LEU A 100 6.26 -6.94 14.17
N LEU A 101 5.64 -7.83 13.39
CA LEU A 101 6.31 -8.68 12.39
C LEU A 101 6.94 -7.89 11.24
N SER A 102 6.52 -6.64 11.04
CA SER A 102 7.19 -5.72 10.12
C SER A 102 8.58 -5.30 10.61
N THR A 103 8.90 -5.53 11.89
CA THR A 103 10.16 -5.13 12.54
C THR A 103 10.97 -6.31 13.08
N ILE A 104 10.31 -7.30 13.70
CA ILE A 104 10.97 -8.43 14.37
C ILE A 104 10.60 -9.78 13.73
N PRO A 105 11.49 -10.79 13.77
CA PRO A 105 11.26 -12.08 13.09
C PRO A 105 10.19 -12.96 13.74
N GLU A 106 9.88 -12.74 15.02
CA GLU A 106 8.82 -13.43 15.76
C GLU A 106 8.10 -12.43 16.65
N ALA A 107 6.77 -12.53 16.73
CA ALA A 107 5.96 -11.64 17.55
C ALA A 107 4.99 -12.43 18.42
N ILE A 108 4.71 -11.88 19.61
CA ILE A 108 3.76 -12.44 20.56
C ILE A 108 2.86 -11.30 21.05
N VAL A 109 1.55 -11.52 21.03
CA VAL A 109 0.54 -10.59 21.56
C VAL A 109 -0.43 -11.36 22.45
N THR A 110 -0.67 -10.87 23.65
CA THR A 110 -1.64 -11.46 24.57
C THR A 110 -3.00 -10.76 24.41
N VAL A 111 -4.05 -11.56 24.22
CA VAL A 111 -5.43 -11.10 24.11
C VAL A 111 -6.16 -11.43 25.40
N GLU A 112 -6.54 -10.38 26.12
CA GLU A 112 -7.26 -10.52 27.38
C GLU A 112 -8.72 -10.93 27.18
N ASN A 113 -9.19 -11.84 28.02
CA ASN A 113 -10.60 -12.24 28.10
C ASN A 113 -11.18 -12.59 26.70
N LEU A 114 -10.44 -13.43 25.97
CA LEU A 114 -10.89 -13.99 24.70
C LEU A 114 -11.77 -15.22 24.94
N VAL A 115 -11.38 -16.02 25.91
CA VAL A 115 -12.15 -17.10 26.54
C VAL A 115 -12.51 -16.70 27.98
N PRO A 116 -13.57 -17.29 28.58
CA PRO A 116 -13.96 -16.99 29.95
C PRO A 116 -12.78 -17.17 30.92
N ASP A 117 -12.46 -16.12 31.67
CA ASP A 117 -11.44 -16.07 32.73
C ASP A 117 -10.02 -16.50 32.31
N ALA A 118 -9.69 -16.41 31.01
CA ALA A 118 -8.36 -16.72 30.51
C ALA A 118 -7.89 -15.78 29.39
N ASP A 119 -6.60 -15.47 29.46
CA ASP A 119 -5.88 -14.69 28.46
C ASP A 119 -5.19 -15.64 27.48
N ILE A 120 -5.21 -15.28 26.19
CA ILE A 120 -4.59 -16.10 25.15
C ILE A 120 -3.39 -15.37 24.56
N ALA A 121 -2.22 -15.99 24.65
CA ALA A 121 -1.03 -15.55 23.92
C ALA A 121 -1.05 -16.06 22.49
N LEU A 122 -1.06 -15.14 21.53
CA LEU A 122 -0.93 -15.41 20.10
C LEU A 122 0.52 -15.21 19.70
N SER A 123 1.17 -16.25 19.19
CA SER A 123 2.54 -16.18 18.66
C SER A 123 2.59 -16.65 17.23
N ILE A 124 3.43 -15.98 16.43
CA ILE A 124 3.68 -16.36 15.03
C ILE A 124 5.05 -15.82 14.60
N SER A 125 5.71 -16.56 13.71
CA SER A 125 6.93 -16.09 13.05
C SER A 125 6.61 -15.29 11.79
N LYS A 126 7.52 -14.40 11.40
CA LYS A 126 7.41 -13.61 10.17
C LYS A 126 7.29 -14.50 8.93
N SER A 127 8.01 -15.62 8.88
CA SER A 127 7.93 -16.56 7.77
C SER A 127 6.56 -17.24 7.65
N GLU A 128 5.92 -17.56 8.79
CA GLU A 128 4.56 -18.14 8.77
C GLU A 128 3.54 -17.08 8.36
N PHE A 129 3.68 -15.84 8.84
CA PHE A 129 2.85 -14.72 8.42
C PHE A 129 2.94 -14.45 6.91
N GLU A 130 4.15 -14.40 6.35
CA GLU A 130 4.37 -14.22 4.91
C GLU A 130 3.78 -15.39 4.10
N HIS A 131 3.83 -16.61 4.63
CA HIS A 131 3.20 -17.77 4.00
C HIS A 131 1.67 -17.67 3.97
N LEU A 132 1.05 -17.18 5.05
CA LEU A 132 -0.39 -16.94 5.14
C LEU A 132 -0.83 -15.87 4.12
N GLY A 133 -0.06 -14.79 3.99
CA GLY A 133 -0.33 -13.67 3.08
C GLY A 133 0.12 -13.86 1.62
N ARG A 134 0.66 -15.02 1.25
CA ARG A 134 1.29 -15.24 -0.06
C ARG A 134 0.39 -14.93 -1.26
N ALA A 135 -0.92 -15.15 -1.12
CA ALA A 135 -1.89 -14.87 -2.18
C ALA A 135 -2.03 -13.37 -2.44
N GLU A 136 -2.05 -12.56 -1.38
CA GLU A 136 -2.07 -11.10 -1.45
C GLU A 136 -0.76 -10.57 -2.06
N THR A 137 0.39 -11.12 -1.65
CA THR A 137 1.67 -10.76 -2.24
C THR A 137 1.75 -11.13 -3.73
N ALA A 138 1.15 -12.26 -4.13
CA ALA A 138 1.08 -12.66 -5.53
C ALA A 138 0.18 -11.70 -6.34
N GLY A 139 -0.97 -11.30 -5.80
CA GLY A 139 -1.84 -10.29 -6.42
C GLY A 139 -1.11 -8.97 -6.65
N LEU A 140 -0.34 -8.51 -5.65
CA LEU A 140 0.51 -7.32 -5.77
C LEU A 140 1.51 -7.44 -6.93
N ARG A 141 2.15 -8.60 -7.09
CA ARG A 141 3.11 -8.84 -8.19
C ARG A 141 2.41 -8.78 -9.55
N THR A 142 1.25 -9.42 -9.68
CA THR A 142 0.44 -9.37 -10.91
C THR A 142 0.05 -7.93 -11.25
N LEU A 143 -0.34 -7.13 -10.26
CA LEU A 143 -0.71 -5.73 -10.47
C LEU A 143 0.49 -4.89 -10.93
N LEU A 144 1.67 -5.12 -10.32
CA LEU A 144 2.92 -4.48 -10.71
C LEU A 144 3.33 -4.84 -12.15
N GLU A 145 3.20 -6.11 -12.53
CA GLU A 145 3.49 -6.59 -13.89
C GLU A 145 2.55 -5.97 -14.93
N GLY A 146 1.25 -5.88 -14.62
CA GLY A 146 0.26 -5.22 -15.49
C GLY A 146 0.56 -3.73 -15.69
N LEU A 147 0.92 -3.02 -14.61
CA LEU A 147 1.24 -1.60 -14.68
C LEU A 147 2.41 -1.29 -15.63
N PHE A 148 3.46 -2.11 -15.63
CA PHE A 148 4.58 -1.95 -16.57
C PHE A 148 4.27 -2.45 -17.98
N ALA A 149 3.25 -3.29 -18.17
CA ALA A 149 2.81 -3.71 -19.50
C ALA A 149 2.00 -2.61 -20.21
N ASP A 150 1.30 -1.77 -19.46
CA ASP A 150 0.46 -0.68 -19.99
C ASP A 150 1.26 0.54 -20.48
N VAL A 151 2.54 0.64 -20.09
CA VAL A 151 3.41 1.77 -20.44
C VAL A 151 4.71 1.31 -21.10
N ALA A 152 5.18 2.09 -22.08
CA ALA A 152 6.49 1.88 -22.72
C ALA A 152 7.67 2.38 -21.85
N VAL A 153 7.63 2.14 -20.53
CA VAL A 153 8.68 2.52 -19.58
C VAL A 153 9.22 1.23 -18.97
N SER A 154 10.53 1.01 -19.08
CA SER A 154 11.15 -0.14 -18.44
C SER A 154 11.37 0.12 -16.94
N PRO A 155 11.40 -0.92 -16.10
CA PRO A 155 11.76 -0.76 -14.68
C PRO A 155 13.10 -0.05 -14.47
N SER A 156 14.07 -0.24 -15.40
CA SER A 156 15.36 0.45 -15.39
C SER A 156 15.29 1.97 -15.64
N ASP A 157 14.22 2.47 -16.26
CA ASP A 157 14.04 3.90 -16.54
C ASP A 157 13.47 4.67 -15.33
N ILE A 158 12.96 3.95 -14.32
CA ILE A 158 12.48 4.55 -13.08
C ILE A 158 13.65 5.21 -12.35
N SER A 159 13.50 6.51 -12.07
CA SER A 159 14.53 7.32 -11.41
C SER A 159 14.36 7.37 -9.89
N MET A 160 13.11 7.28 -9.43
CA MET A 160 12.74 7.37 -8.02
C MET A 160 11.47 6.57 -7.75
N VAL A 161 11.42 5.93 -6.58
CA VAL A 161 10.24 5.25 -6.05
C VAL A 161 9.84 5.93 -4.77
N GLU A 162 8.56 6.25 -4.59
CA GLU A 162 8.01 6.76 -3.35
C GLU A 162 6.87 5.85 -2.89
N VAL A 163 6.90 5.41 -1.64
CA VAL A 163 5.86 4.56 -1.05
C VAL A 163 5.06 5.31 0.00
N VAL A 164 3.73 5.24 -0.10
CA VAL A 164 2.77 5.91 0.78
C VAL A 164 1.78 4.89 1.36
N GLY A 165 1.32 5.15 2.58
CA GLY A 165 0.38 4.29 3.30
C GLY A 165 1.03 3.28 4.24
N GLY A 166 0.34 2.94 5.33
CA GLY A 166 0.88 2.16 6.44
C GLY A 166 1.26 0.73 6.08
N GLY A 167 0.52 0.11 5.14
CA GLY A 167 0.77 -1.26 4.68
C GLY A 167 2.11 -1.42 3.96
N THR A 168 2.63 -0.36 3.33
CA THR A 168 3.92 -0.39 2.62
C THR A 168 5.10 -0.59 3.57
N ARG A 169 4.90 -0.50 4.89
CA ARG A 169 5.94 -0.77 5.89
C ARG A 169 6.26 -2.26 6.03
N MET A 170 5.39 -3.15 5.55
CA MET A 170 5.63 -4.58 5.58
C MET A 170 6.80 -4.96 4.66
N PRO A 171 7.83 -5.69 5.15
CA PRO A 171 8.98 -6.09 4.33
C PRO A 171 8.57 -6.88 3.08
N VAL A 172 7.61 -7.79 3.17
CA VAL A 172 7.12 -8.57 2.02
C VAL A 172 6.55 -7.70 0.88
N VAL A 173 5.94 -6.56 1.21
CA VAL A 173 5.43 -5.59 0.21
C VAL A 173 6.58 -4.82 -0.41
N GLN A 174 7.55 -4.39 0.40
CA GLN A 174 8.75 -3.70 -0.08
C GLN A 174 9.56 -4.60 -1.02
N ASP A 175 9.74 -5.86 -0.65
CA ASP A 175 10.46 -6.84 -1.45
C ASP A 175 9.73 -7.14 -2.77
N ALA A 176 8.39 -7.15 -2.77
CA ALA A 176 7.62 -7.30 -4.00
C ALA A 176 7.79 -6.09 -4.94
N ILE A 177 7.74 -4.87 -4.41
CA ILE A 177 7.96 -3.63 -5.18
C ILE A 177 9.40 -3.59 -5.71
N SER A 178 10.40 -3.84 -4.85
CA SER A 178 11.81 -3.87 -5.25
C SER A 178 12.12 -4.97 -6.26
N ALA A 179 11.44 -6.12 -6.19
CA ALA A 179 11.59 -7.17 -7.19
C ALA A 179 11.01 -6.77 -8.57
N ALA A 180 9.91 -6.02 -8.60
CA ALA A 180 9.31 -5.56 -9.85
C ALA A 180 10.09 -4.41 -10.50
N ILE A 181 10.58 -3.47 -9.68
CA ILE A 181 11.29 -2.28 -10.17
C ILE A 181 12.77 -2.56 -10.41
N GLY A 182 13.39 -3.37 -9.55
CA GLY A 182 14.82 -3.62 -9.54
C GLY A 182 15.52 -2.94 -8.35
N THR A 183 16.74 -3.40 -8.05
CA THR A 183 17.52 -2.93 -6.89
C THR A 183 18.34 -1.66 -7.19
N HIS A 184 18.23 -1.10 -8.40
CA HIS A 184 18.94 0.14 -8.76
C HIS A 184 18.32 1.39 -8.15
N VAL A 185 17.06 1.31 -7.70
CA VAL A 185 16.35 2.39 -7.02
C VAL A 185 15.96 1.96 -5.62
N THR A 186 16.22 2.82 -4.64
CA THR A 186 15.78 2.64 -3.26
C THR A 186 14.35 3.14 -3.08
N LEU A 187 13.54 2.44 -2.29
CA LEU A 187 12.19 2.89 -1.92
C LEU A 187 12.26 4.14 -1.05
N GLY A 188 11.79 5.27 -1.57
CA GLY A 188 11.68 6.55 -0.91
C GLY A 188 10.52 6.61 0.08
N ARG A 189 10.72 7.40 1.13
CA ARG A 189 9.75 7.68 2.22
C ARG A 189 9.84 9.15 2.64
N MET A 190 10.06 10.02 1.66
CA MET A 190 10.18 11.46 1.88
C MET A 190 8.83 12.09 2.19
N LEU A 191 7.75 11.51 1.66
CA LEU A 191 6.39 11.90 1.93
C LEU A 191 5.90 11.28 3.23
N ASP A 192 5.19 12.08 4.02
CA ASP A 192 4.50 11.55 5.19
C ASP A 192 3.30 10.70 4.73
N SER A 193 3.44 9.39 4.92
CA SER A 193 2.44 8.38 4.57
C SER A 193 1.03 8.65 5.10
N ALA A 194 0.87 9.43 6.18
CA ALA A 194 -0.44 9.72 6.78
C ALA A 194 -1.11 10.98 6.20
N THR A 195 -0.33 11.94 5.69
CA THR A 195 -0.85 13.26 5.29
C THR A 195 -0.67 13.56 3.81
N ALA A 196 0.26 12.89 3.12
CA ALA A 196 0.60 13.18 1.72
C ALA A 196 -0.62 13.18 0.79
N VAL A 197 -1.52 12.20 0.94
CA VAL A 197 -2.74 12.13 0.12
C VAL A 197 -3.72 13.25 0.43
N ALA A 198 -3.94 13.54 1.72
CA ALA A 198 -4.85 14.63 2.12
C ALA A 198 -4.33 16.01 1.69
N ILE A 199 -3.01 16.22 1.78
CA ILE A 199 -2.36 17.45 1.33
C ILE A 199 -2.45 17.57 -0.20
N GLY A 200 -2.17 16.48 -0.94
CA GLY A 200 -2.31 16.45 -2.40
C GLY A 200 -3.73 16.78 -2.86
N ALA A 201 -4.74 16.21 -2.19
CA ALA A 201 -6.15 16.51 -2.45
C ALA A 201 -6.53 17.96 -2.14
N ALA A 202 -5.99 18.55 -1.07
CA ALA A 202 -6.24 19.96 -0.75
C ALA A 202 -5.68 20.90 -1.84
N PHE A 203 -4.49 20.60 -2.36
CA PHE A 203 -3.89 21.39 -3.44
C PHE A 203 -4.60 21.21 -4.79
N SER A 204 -5.14 20.02 -5.09
CA SER A 204 -5.85 19.77 -6.35
C SER A 204 -7.20 20.49 -6.46
N ILE A 205 -7.82 20.84 -5.31
CA ILE A 205 -9.04 21.64 -5.28
C ILE A 205 -8.74 23.12 -5.52
N ASP A 206 -7.61 23.61 -5.01
CA ASP A 206 -7.21 25.03 -5.07
C ASP A 206 -6.63 25.43 -6.44
N SER A 207 -6.24 24.46 -7.29
CA SER A 207 -5.78 24.75 -8.66
C SER A 207 -6.85 25.33 -9.60
N ASN A 208 -8.11 25.44 -9.16
CA ASN A 208 -9.15 26.20 -9.85
C ASN A 208 -9.07 27.72 -9.58
N ASP A 209 -8.31 28.15 -8.57
CA ASP A 209 -8.05 29.56 -8.27
C ASP A 209 -6.59 29.89 -8.64
N ASN A 210 -6.41 30.91 -9.49
CA ASN A 210 -5.23 31.16 -10.31
C ASN A 210 -3.99 31.69 -9.54
N MET A 211 -3.72 31.18 -8.33
CA MET A 211 -2.66 31.64 -7.43
C MET A 211 -1.56 30.61 -7.13
N LEU A 212 -1.75 29.34 -7.44
CA LEU A 212 -0.72 28.30 -7.31
C LEU A 212 -0.37 27.77 -8.70
N GLN A 213 0.92 27.54 -8.95
CA GLN A 213 1.50 27.03 -10.20
C GLN A 213 0.57 26.02 -10.89
N GLU A 214 0.33 26.15 -12.20
CA GLU A 214 -0.47 25.20 -13.01
C GLU A 214 0.03 23.77 -12.82
N VAL A 215 -0.57 23.03 -11.87
CA VAL A 215 -0.46 21.58 -11.81
C VAL A 215 -1.48 21.07 -12.80
N THR A 216 -1.04 20.84 -14.04
CA THR A 216 -1.87 20.18 -15.04
C THR A 216 -1.98 18.71 -14.68
N VAL A 217 -2.99 18.34 -13.88
CA VAL A 217 -3.36 16.94 -13.68
C VAL A 217 -4.09 16.48 -14.94
N ASP A 218 -3.63 15.40 -15.56
CA ASP A 218 -4.25 14.87 -16.79
C ASP A 218 -5.72 14.50 -16.51
N ALA A 219 -6.65 14.94 -17.36
CA ALA A 219 -8.07 14.64 -17.24
C ALA A 219 -8.33 13.12 -17.26
N ALA A 220 -7.48 12.35 -17.94
CA ALA A 220 -7.53 10.89 -17.93
C ALA A 220 -7.19 10.29 -16.55
N ALA A 221 -6.28 10.93 -15.81
CA ALA A 221 -5.94 10.50 -14.46
C ALA A 221 -7.07 10.80 -13.47
N ILE A 222 -7.70 11.97 -13.59
CA ILE A 222 -8.89 12.32 -12.81
C ILE A 222 -10.03 11.32 -13.11
N ALA A 223 -10.24 10.97 -14.38
CA ALA A 223 -11.25 9.98 -14.75
C ALA A 223 -10.94 8.58 -14.20
N ALA A 224 -9.68 8.17 -14.14
CA ALA A 224 -9.25 6.92 -13.52
C ALA A 224 -9.50 6.94 -12.00
N GLU A 225 -9.18 8.03 -11.29
CA GLU A 225 -9.47 8.16 -9.86
C GLU A 225 -10.98 8.18 -9.56
N LEU A 226 -11.78 8.88 -10.37
CA LEU A 226 -13.24 8.86 -10.24
C LEU A 226 -13.80 7.45 -10.50
N ALA A 227 -13.25 6.71 -11.46
CA ALA A 227 -13.65 5.33 -11.71
C ALA A 227 -13.32 4.42 -10.51
N MET A 228 -12.17 4.62 -9.85
CA MET A 228 -11.81 3.90 -8.61
C MET A 228 -12.78 4.23 -7.47
N GLN A 229 -13.12 5.51 -7.29
CA GLN A 229 -14.09 5.95 -6.27
C GLN A 229 -15.46 5.32 -6.49
N THR A 230 -15.93 5.22 -7.74
CA THR A 230 -17.20 4.53 -8.03
C THR A 230 -17.15 3.02 -7.78
N GLN A 231 -15.98 2.38 -7.91
CA GLN A 231 -15.81 0.96 -7.56
C GLN A 231 -15.86 0.74 -6.05
N ASP A 232 -15.23 1.62 -5.25
CA ASP A 232 -15.32 1.60 -3.79
C ASP A 232 -16.78 1.78 -3.32
N ASP A 233 -17.53 2.73 -3.92
CA ASP A 233 -18.94 2.97 -3.58
C ASP A 233 -19.88 1.80 -3.92
N THR A 234 -19.49 0.96 -4.89
CA THR A 234 -20.29 -0.22 -5.29
C THR A 234 -19.96 -1.46 -4.43
N MET A 235 -18.79 -1.46 -3.77
CA MET A 235 -18.30 -2.56 -2.92
C MET A 235 -18.58 -2.33 -1.42
N ALA A 236 -18.91 -1.10 -1.01
CA ALA A 236 -19.31 -0.70 0.34
C ALA A 236 -20.78 -1.02 0.64
#